data_AF-A0A2N2SU09-F1
#
_entry.id   AF-A0A2N2SU09-F1
#
_cell.length_a   1.000
_cell.length_b   1.000
_cell.length_c   1.000
_cell.angle_alpha   90.00
_cell.angle_beta   90.00
_cell.angle_gamma   90.00
#
_symmetry.space_group_name_H-M   'P 1'
#
loop_
_entity.id
_entity.type
_entity.pdbx_description
1 polymer ?
#
loop_
_entity_poly.entity_id
_entity_poly.type
_entity_poly.pdbx_seq_one_letter_code
_entity_poly.pdbx_strand_id
1 'polypeptide(L)'
;MQQFLVHDLSGKDICLSQNKTRHVGEQLVQSGLGVFSSVLGTVVIFILIARSLGPADFGAFALSYAAASLAGILFDFGYPPRLLRDTEQMVARWGGLPARVLHVKTLLLGVGTPVLLLAGWSAGLDLRILAAVWTGIALLSAANVFAAMLRARNRHGRDAMNQFKANALGALLAFGL
;
A
#
# COMPACT_ATOMS: atom_id res chain seq x y z
N MET A 1 -39.44 -7.20 -0.10
CA MET A 1 -38.09 -7.79 0.00
C MET A 1 -37.83 -8.49 -1.33
N GLN A 2 -37.10 -7.86 -2.25
CA GLN A 2 -36.92 -8.41 -3.61
C GLN A 2 -35.65 -9.28 -3.63
N GLN A 3 -35.84 -10.58 -3.82
CA GLN A 3 -34.75 -11.53 -4.05
C GLN A 3 -34.54 -11.65 -5.55
N PHE A 4 -33.32 -11.38 -6.01
CA PHE A 4 -32.93 -11.66 -7.39
C PHE A 4 -32.35 -13.08 -7.43
N LEU A 5 -32.99 -13.94 -8.21
CA LEU A 5 -32.58 -15.32 -8.41
C LEU A 5 -31.66 -15.35 -9.63
N VAL A 6 -30.36 -15.53 -9.41
CA VAL A 6 -29.37 -15.66 -10.47
C VAL A 6 -29.04 -17.14 -10.59
N HIS A 7 -29.37 -17.75 -11.73
CA HIS A 7 -28.94 -19.10 -12.06
C HIS A 7 -27.44 -19.08 -12.36
N ASP A 8 -26.66 -19.75 -11.52
CA ASP A 8 -25.26 -20.04 -11.81
C ASP A 8 -25.16 -21.07 -12.95
N LEU A 9 -24.06 -21.06 -13.70
CA LEU A 9 -23.80 -22.01 -14.79
C LEU A 9 -23.76 -23.48 -14.32
N SER A 10 -23.65 -23.70 -13.00
CA SER A 10 -23.78 -25.00 -12.34
C SER A 10 -25.24 -25.45 -12.10
N GLY A 11 -26.25 -24.66 -12.46
CA GLY A 11 -27.66 -24.95 -12.17
C GLY A 11 -28.05 -24.82 -10.69
N LYS A 12 -27.21 -24.17 -9.87
CA LYS A 12 -27.53 -23.82 -8.48
C LYS A 12 -28.11 -22.42 -8.40
N ASP A 13 -29.21 -22.31 -7.67
CA ASP A 13 -29.87 -21.02 -7.41
C ASP A 13 -29.14 -20.30 -6.29
N ILE A 14 -28.38 -19.27 -6.65
CA ILE A 14 -27.74 -18.40 -5.67
C ILE A 14 -28.71 -17.28 -5.35
N CYS A 15 -29.32 -17.34 -4.17
CA CYS A 15 -30.17 -16.27 -3.67
C CYS A 15 -29.28 -15.09 -3.24
N LEU A 16 -29.02 -14.15 -4.15
CA LEU A 16 -28.27 -12.93 -3.82
C LEU A 16 -29.20 -11.98 -3.07
N SER A 17 -29.06 -11.95 -1.75
CA SER A 17 -29.70 -10.94 -0.91
C SER A 17 -29.31 -9.54 -1.42
N GLN A 18 -30.31 -8.71 -1.73
CA GLN A 18 -30.16 -7.32 -2.18
C GLN A 18 -29.27 -6.48 -1.25
N ASN A 19 -29.09 -6.90 0.01
CA ASN A 19 -28.20 -6.27 0.96
C ASN A 19 -26.71 -6.49 0.62
N LYS A 20 -26.36 -7.59 -0.04
CA LYS A 20 -24.97 -7.95 -0.40
C LYS A 20 -24.42 -7.04 -1.51
N THR A 21 -25.22 -6.71 -2.52
CA THR A 21 -24.80 -5.84 -3.63
C THR A 21 -24.54 -4.41 -3.15
N ARG A 22 -25.38 -3.88 -2.26
CA ARG A 22 -25.16 -2.58 -1.63
C ARG A 22 -23.86 -2.54 -0.83
N HIS A 23 -23.59 -3.59 -0.04
CA HIS A 23 -22.38 -3.65 0.79
C HIS A 23 -21.09 -3.70 -0.06
N VAL A 24 -21.08 -4.48 -1.15
CA VAL A 24 -19.94 -4.51 -2.09
C VAL A 24 -19.72 -3.14 -2.73
N GLY A 25 -20.80 -2.45 -3.12
CA GLY A 25 -20.72 -1.09 -3.65
C GLY A 25 -20.08 -0.10 -2.66
N GLU A 26 -20.52 -0.13 -1.40
CA GLU A 26 -19.96 0.72 -0.33
C GLU A 26 -18.46 0.42 -0.10
N GLN A 27 -18.05 -0.85 -0.12
CA GLN A 27 -16.64 -1.26 0.02
C GLN A 27 -15.76 -0.80 -1.14
N LEU A 28 -16.27 -0.86 -2.38
CA LEU A 28 -15.58 -0.38 -3.57
C LEU A 28 -15.37 1.14 -3.52
N VAL A 29 -16.40 1.89 -3.14
CA VAL A 29 -16.32 3.35 -2.98
C VAL A 29 -15.30 3.71 -1.90
N GLN A 30 -15.34 3.06 -0.75
CA GLN A 30 -14.38 3.34 0.35
C GLN A 30 -12.94 3.00 -0.05
N SER A 31 -12.72 1.89 -0.75
CA SER A 31 -11.39 1.50 -1.23
C SER A 31 -10.89 2.46 -2.30
N GLY A 32 -11.77 2.89 -3.22
CA GLY A 32 -11.47 3.89 -4.25
C GLY A 32 -11.08 5.24 -3.65
N LEU A 33 -11.79 5.70 -2.62
CA LEU A 33 -11.45 6.94 -1.90
C LEU A 33 -10.07 6.87 -1.24
N GLY A 34 -9.71 5.71 -0.66
CA GLY A 34 -8.38 5.50 -0.07
C GLY A 34 -7.26 5.62 -1.11
N VAL A 35 -7.41 4.95 -2.26
CA VAL A 35 -6.44 5.03 -3.37
C VAL A 35 -6.35 6.45 -3.90
N PHE A 36 -7.49 7.11 -4.13
CA PHE A 36 -7.52 8.49 -4.62
C PHE A 36 -6.81 9.45 -3.65
N SER A 37 -7.07 9.33 -2.34
CA SER A 37 -6.41 10.13 -1.32
C SER A 37 -4.89 9.91 -1.30
N SER A 38 -4.44 8.67 -1.48
CA SER A 38 -3.02 8.33 -1.54
C SER A 38 -2.33 8.93 -2.75
N VAL A 39 -2.95 8.84 -3.93
CA VAL A 39 -2.42 9.39 -5.17
C VAL A 39 -2.34 10.91 -5.07
N LEU A 40 -3.42 11.55 -4.63
CA LEU A 40 -3.46 13.01 -4.46
C LEU A 40 -2.40 13.47 -3.46
N GLY A 41 -2.25 12.80 -2.32
CA GLY A 41 -1.21 13.09 -1.33
C GLY A 41 0.20 12.99 -1.91
N THR A 42 0.46 11.95 -2.71
CA THR A 42 1.76 11.78 -3.39
C THR A 42 2.02 12.92 -4.38
N VAL A 43 1.03 13.27 -5.21
CA VAL A 43 1.15 14.38 -6.17
C VAL A 43 1.45 15.69 -5.46
N VAL A 44 0.74 15.99 -4.37
CA VAL A 44 0.98 17.21 -3.57
C VAL A 44 2.40 17.22 -3.01
N ILE A 45 2.85 16.13 -2.40
CA ILE A 45 4.23 16.02 -1.88
C ILE A 45 5.26 16.25 -2.99
N PHE A 46 5.06 15.66 -4.17
CA PHE A 46 5.95 15.86 -5.32
C PHE A 46 6.03 17.31 -5.77
N ILE A 47 4.89 18.00 -5.84
CA ILE A 47 4.83 19.42 -6.18
C ILE A 47 5.58 20.25 -5.13
N LEU A 48 5.41 19.96 -3.84
CA LEU A 48 6.09 20.66 -2.76
C LEU A 48 7.61 20.47 -2.84
N ILE A 49 8.06 19.22 -2.99
CA ILE A 49 9.48 18.90 -3.16
C ILE A 49 10.06 19.61 -4.39
N ALA A 50 9.36 19.57 -5.53
CA ALA A 50 9.77 20.25 -6.76
C ALA A 50 9.89 21.77 -6.61
N ARG A 51 9.07 22.39 -5.74
CA ARG A 51 9.17 23.82 -5.45
C ARG A 51 10.29 24.15 -4.45
N SER A 52 10.62 23.23 -3.56
CA SER A 52 11.68 23.41 -2.56
C SER A 52 13.08 23.12 -3.12
N LEU A 53 13.19 22.23 -4.10
CA LEU A 53 14.44 21.81 -4.71
C LEU A 53 14.68 22.54 -6.04
N GLY A 54 15.95 22.75 -6.39
CA GLY A 54 16.32 23.18 -7.73
C GLY A 54 16.02 22.08 -8.78
N PRO A 55 15.97 22.43 -10.08
CA PRO A 55 15.66 21.47 -11.14
C PRO A 55 16.66 20.30 -11.21
N ALA A 56 17.94 20.54 -10.92
CA ALA A 56 18.96 19.50 -10.87
C ALA A 56 18.72 18.51 -9.72
N ASP A 57 18.49 19.02 -8.50
CA ASP A 57 18.26 18.20 -7.31
C ASP A 57 16.94 17.44 -7.39
N PHE A 58 15.91 18.06 -7.95
CA PHE A 58 14.63 17.40 -8.21
C PHE A 58 14.79 16.24 -9.19
N GLY A 59 15.64 16.36 -10.21
CA GLY A 59 15.97 15.27 -11.13
C GLY A 59 16.59 14.08 -10.41
N ALA A 60 17.57 14.33 -9.52
CA ALA A 60 18.20 13.28 -8.70
C ALA A 60 17.21 12.61 -7.74
N PHE A 61 16.34 13.40 -7.12
CA PHE A 61 15.24 12.90 -6.28
C PHE A 61 14.26 12.03 -7.07
N ALA A 62 13.77 12.50 -8.22
CA ALA A 62 12.79 11.78 -9.03
C ALA A 62 13.34 10.45 -9.53
N LEU A 63 14.60 10.41 -9.95
CA LEU A 63 15.26 9.18 -10.38
C LEU A 63 15.43 8.18 -9.22
N SER A 64 15.88 8.67 -8.05
CA SER A 64 16.00 7.86 -6.83
C SER A 64 14.65 7.31 -6.39
N TYR A 65 13.60 8.13 -6.45
CA TYR A 65 12.23 7.70 -6.15
C TYR A 65 11.71 6.66 -7.13
N ALA A 66 11.95 6.82 -8.43
CA ALA A 66 11.53 5.84 -9.43
C ALA A 66 12.20 4.47 -9.18
N ALA A 67 13.51 4.47 -8.92
CA ALA A 67 14.26 3.26 -8.59
C ALA A 67 13.74 2.59 -7.31
N ALA A 68 13.56 3.37 -6.24
CA ALA A 68 13.04 2.87 -4.97
C ALA A 68 11.58 2.38 -5.07
N SER A 69 10.75 3.03 -5.90
CA SER A 69 9.36 2.62 -6.15
C SER A 69 9.28 1.31 -6.92
N LEU A 70 10.14 1.14 -7.93
CA LEU A 70 10.21 -0.12 -8.67
C LEU A 70 10.60 -1.28 -7.75
N ALA A 71 11.59 -1.06 -6.89
CA ALA A 71 11.97 -2.02 -5.86
C ALA A 71 10.78 -2.29 -4.91
N GLY A 72 10.13 -1.25 -4.40
CA GLY A 72 8.94 -1.37 -3.54
C GLY A 72 7.83 -2.21 -4.16
N ILE A 73 7.55 -2.02 -5.45
CA ILE A 73 6.56 -2.84 -6.19
C ILE A 73 6.97 -4.31 -6.23
N LEU A 74 8.26 -4.60 -6.49
CA LEU A 74 8.76 -5.97 -6.49
C LEU A 74 8.62 -6.63 -5.10
N PHE A 75 8.85 -5.86 -4.03
CA PHE A 75 8.68 -6.35 -2.65
C PHE A 75 7.22 -6.53 -2.23
N ASP A 76 6.32 -5.72 -2.79
CA ASP A 76 4.90 -5.78 -2.50
C ASP A 76 4.13 -6.74 -3.43
N PHE A 77 4.78 -7.29 -4.46
CA PHE A 77 4.10 -8.10 -5.47
C PHE A 77 3.53 -9.41 -4.88
N GLY A 78 2.24 -9.67 -5.14
CA GLY A 78 1.58 -10.95 -4.85
C GLY A 78 1.13 -11.19 -3.40
N TYR A 79 1.63 -10.44 -2.41
CA TYR A 79 1.22 -10.64 -1.01
C TYR A 79 -0.22 -10.14 -0.70
N PRO A 80 -0.70 -8.97 -1.19
CA PRO A 80 -1.96 -8.41 -0.72
C PRO A 80 -3.19 -9.26 -1.08
N PRO A 81 -3.35 -9.78 -2.32
CA PRO A 81 -4.49 -10.62 -2.68
C PRO A 81 -4.54 -11.92 -1.88
N ARG A 82 -3.38 -12.53 -1.63
CA ARG A 82 -3.27 -13.77 -0.86
C ARG A 82 -3.62 -13.55 0.61
N LEU A 83 -3.15 -12.45 1.20
CA LEU A 83 -3.55 -12.04 2.53
C LEU A 83 -5.06 -11.84 2.62
N LEU A 84 -5.68 -11.08 1.71
CA LEU A 84 -7.12 -10.84 1.75
C LEU A 84 -7.95 -12.13 1.66
N ARG A 85 -7.49 -13.11 0.85
CA ARG A 85 -8.18 -14.39 0.69
C ARG A 85 -8.02 -15.32 1.90
N ASP A 86 -6.81 -15.43 2.43
CA ASP A 86 -6.47 -16.50 3.38
C ASP A 86 -6.47 -16.03 4.84
N THR A 87 -6.56 -14.72 5.12
CA THR A 87 -6.45 -14.18 6.48
C THR A 87 -7.48 -14.76 7.44
N GLU A 88 -8.76 -14.85 7.08
CA GLU A 88 -9.78 -15.37 8.01
C GLU A 88 -9.52 -16.83 8.38
N GLN A 89 -9.27 -17.68 7.38
CA GLN A 89 -9.01 -19.11 7.59
C GLN A 89 -7.70 -19.34 8.35
N MET A 90 -6.66 -18.57 8.03
CA MET A 90 -5.34 -18.76 8.63
C MET A 90 -5.21 -18.12 10.02
N VAL A 91 -5.89 -17.00 10.30
CA VAL A 91 -5.99 -16.46 11.67
C VAL A 91 -6.71 -17.44 12.57
N ALA A 92 -7.82 -18.02 12.11
CA ALA A 92 -8.58 -19.01 12.88
C ALA A 92 -7.77 -20.29 13.16
N ARG A 93 -6.95 -20.75 12.20
CA ARG A 93 -6.17 -21.99 12.33
C ARG A 93 -4.82 -21.84 13.04
N TRP A 94 -4.14 -20.70 12.89
CA TRP A 94 -2.71 -20.60 13.25
C TRP A 94 -2.37 -19.45 14.20
N GLY A 95 -3.27 -18.50 14.46
CA GLY A 95 -3.08 -17.39 15.41
C GLY A 95 -1.95 -16.38 15.09
N GLY A 96 -1.03 -16.69 14.17
CA GLY A 96 0.24 -15.98 13.97
C GLY A 96 0.58 -15.58 12.53
N LEU A 97 -0.40 -15.61 11.61
CA LEU A 97 -0.17 -15.17 10.22
C LEU A 97 0.49 -13.77 10.10
N PRO A 98 0.11 -12.77 10.92
CA PRO A 98 0.74 -11.45 10.85
C PRO A 98 2.25 -11.48 11.04
N ALA A 99 2.74 -12.32 11.97
CA ALA A 99 4.15 -12.41 12.28
C ALA A 99 4.95 -13.04 11.14
N ARG A 100 4.44 -14.08 10.48
CA ARG A 100 5.14 -14.73 9.36
C ARG A 100 5.24 -13.84 8.14
N VAL A 101 4.15 -13.14 7.78
CA VAL A 101 4.18 -12.19 6.66
C VAL A 101 5.15 -11.06 6.96
N LEU A 102 5.09 -10.49 8.17
CA LEU A 102 6.01 -9.43 8.58
C LEU A 102 7.45 -9.94 8.55
N HIS A 103 7.72 -11.16 9.02
CA HIS A 103 9.07 -11.73 9.00
C HIS A 103 9.63 -11.91 7.59
N VAL A 104 8.84 -12.48 6.66
CA VAL A 104 9.24 -12.60 5.25
C VAL A 104 9.50 -11.22 4.65
N LYS A 105 8.67 -10.24 5.01
CA LYS A 105 8.84 -8.86 4.55
C LYS A 105 10.11 -8.21 5.11
N THR A 106 10.41 -8.41 6.38
CA THR A 106 11.65 -7.94 7.02
C THR A 106 12.88 -8.58 6.39
N LEU A 107 12.83 -9.89 6.08
CA LEU A 107 13.92 -10.57 5.36
C LEU A 107 14.10 -10.00 3.94
N LEU A 108 13.00 -9.83 3.21
CA LEU A 108 13.02 -9.23 1.88
C LEU A 108 13.58 -7.81 1.89
N LEU A 109 13.17 -6.98 2.86
CA LEU A 109 13.74 -5.64 3.04
C LEU A 109 15.22 -5.70 3.44
N GLY A 110 15.60 -6.64 4.31
CA GLY A 110 16.98 -6.83 4.75
C GLY A 110 17.95 -7.20 3.63
N VAL A 111 17.51 -8.05 2.69
CA VAL A 111 18.30 -8.43 1.49
C VAL A 111 18.15 -7.40 0.38
N GLY A 112 16.94 -6.85 0.21
CA GLY A 112 16.60 -5.91 -0.84
C GLY A 112 17.27 -4.55 -0.71
N THR A 113 17.37 -4.05 0.53
CA THR A 113 18.01 -2.76 0.83
C THR A 113 19.45 -2.69 0.33
N PRO A 114 20.38 -3.61 0.71
CA PRO A 114 21.74 -3.54 0.23
C PRO A 114 21.84 -3.72 -1.29
N VAL A 115 21.00 -4.58 -1.89
CA VAL A 115 20.98 -4.75 -3.36
C VAL A 115 20.57 -3.44 -4.05
N LEU A 116 19.51 -2.77 -3.57
CA LEU A 116 19.07 -1.50 -4.12
C LEU A 116 20.13 -0.40 -3.95
N LEU A 117 20.74 -0.29 -2.76
CA LEU A 117 21.76 0.71 -2.50
C LEU A 117 23.02 0.48 -3.34
N LEU A 118 23.47 -0.76 -3.48
CA LEU A 118 24.61 -1.10 -4.35
C LEU A 118 24.30 -0.81 -5.82
N ALA A 119 23.10 -1.16 -6.29
CA ALA A 119 22.65 -0.85 -7.64
C ALA A 119 22.61 0.67 -7.87
N GLY A 120 22.02 1.42 -6.94
CA GLY A 120 21.97 2.88 -7.00
C GLY A 120 23.35 3.53 -6.99
N TRP A 121 24.26 3.05 -6.14
CA TRP A 121 25.65 3.50 -6.13
C TRP A 121 26.34 3.25 -7.47
N SER A 122 26.19 2.05 -8.04
CA SER A 122 26.78 1.70 -9.33
C SER A 122 26.21 2.52 -10.50
N ALA A 123 24.96 2.99 -10.36
CA ALA A 123 24.30 3.87 -11.33
C ALA A 123 24.61 5.36 -11.11
N GLY A 124 25.44 5.71 -10.11
CA GLY A 124 25.80 7.10 -9.80
C GLY A 124 24.69 7.91 -9.12
N LEU A 125 23.71 7.24 -8.49
CA LEU A 125 22.67 7.92 -7.72
C LEU A 125 23.22 8.47 -6.39
N ASP A 126 22.64 9.57 -5.91
CA ASP A 126 22.92 10.05 -4.56
C ASP A 126 22.33 9.05 -3.54
N LEU A 127 23.22 8.32 -2.87
CA LEU A 127 22.86 7.30 -1.88
C LEU A 127 22.08 7.87 -0.68
N ARG A 128 22.28 9.14 -0.33
CA ARG A 128 21.58 9.76 0.81
C ARG A 128 20.11 9.94 0.46
N ILE A 129 19.85 10.48 -0.73
CA ILE A 129 18.49 10.68 -1.24
C ILE A 129 17.82 9.32 -1.46
N LEU A 130 18.51 8.38 -2.10
CA LEU A 130 17.99 7.03 -2.34
C LEU A 130 17.66 6.32 -1.03
N ALA A 131 18.54 6.35 -0.03
CA ALA A 131 18.29 5.71 1.27
C ALA A 131 17.12 6.37 2.01
N ALA A 132 17.00 7.70 1.97
CA ALA A 132 15.89 8.42 2.60
C ALA A 132 14.54 8.04 1.95
N VAL A 133 14.47 8.08 0.61
CA VAL A 133 13.25 7.72 -0.12
C VAL A 133 12.92 6.24 0.05
N TRP A 134 13.92 5.36 -0.04
CA TRP A 134 13.75 3.93 0.19
C TRP A 134 13.21 3.62 1.58
N THR A 135 13.71 4.31 2.62
CA THR A 135 13.21 4.15 3.99
C THR A 135 11.72 4.52 4.07
N GLY A 136 11.31 5.61 3.43
CA GLY A 136 9.90 6.00 3.34
C GLY A 136 9.03 4.93 2.67
N ILE A 137 9.49 4.40 1.53
CA ILE A 137 8.78 3.34 0.78
C ILE A 137 8.73 2.04 1.58
N ALA A 138 9.82 1.64 2.24
CA ALA A 138 9.88 0.45 3.08
C ALA A 138 8.92 0.53 4.28
N LEU A 139 8.81 1.71 4.91
CA LEU A 139 7.86 1.96 5.99
C LEU A 139 6.41 1.93 5.49
N LEU A 140 6.12 2.57 4.36
CA LEU A 140 4.79 2.51 3.73
C LEU A 140 4.40 1.07 3.37
N SER A 141 5.35 0.33 2.82
CA SER A 141 5.21 -1.08 2.50
C SER A 141 4.88 -1.89 3.76
N ALA A 142 5.59 -1.69 4.88
CA ALA A 142 5.25 -2.33 6.15
C ALA A 142 3.85 -1.95 6.66
N ALA A 143 3.46 -0.67 6.56
CA ALA A 143 2.13 -0.20 6.93
C ALA A 143 1.02 -0.87 6.10
N ASN A 144 1.27 -1.12 4.80
CA ASN A 144 0.31 -1.78 3.92
C ASN A 144 -0.06 -3.21 4.37
N VAL A 145 0.82 -3.91 5.11
CA VAL A 145 0.50 -5.23 5.70
C VAL A 145 -0.61 -5.10 6.74
N PHE A 146 -0.52 -4.09 7.61
CA PHE A 146 -1.54 -3.81 8.62
C PHE A 146 -2.84 -3.30 7.99
N ALA A 147 -2.73 -2.47 6.95
CA ALA A 147 -3.86 -2.02 6.15
C ALA A 147 -4.62 -3.21 5.55
N ALA A 148 -3.91 -4.16 4.93
CA ALA A 148 -4.51 -5.38 4.38
C ALA A 148 -5.25 -6.20 5.46
N MET A 149 -4.72 -6.27 6.69
CA MET A 149 -5.40 -6.96 7.79
C MET A 149 -6.67 -6.23 8.27
N LEU A 150 -6.66 -4.89 8.30
CA LEU A 150 -7.85 -4.12 8.60
C LEU A 150 -8.93 -4.34 7.54
N ARG A 151 -8.54 -4.33 6.25
CA ARG A 151 -9.44 -4.61 5.13
C ARG A 151 -9.99 -6.04 5.18
N ALA A 152 -9.16 -7.03 5.48
CA ALA A 152 -9.60 -8.41 5.66
C ALA A 152 -10.66 -8.57 6.79
N ARG A 153 -10.70 -7.66 7.75
CA ARG A 153 -11.73 -7.61 8.82
C ARG A 153 -12.88 -6.65 8.51
N ASN A 154 -13.08 -6.26 7.26
CA ASN A 154 -14.07 -5.28 6.79
C ASN A 154 -13.95 -3.90 7.47
N ARG A 155 -12.75 -3.51 7.96
CA ARG A 155 -12.51 -2.20 8.61
C ARG A 155 -11.91 -1.16 7.65
N HIS A 156 -12.43 -1.07 6.44
CA HIS A 156 -11.95 -0.16 5.37
C HIS A 156 -11.93 1.31 5.79
N GLY A 157 -12.95 1.78 6.53
CA GLY A 157 -12.98 3.17 7.01
C GLY A 157 -11.83 3.53 7.96
N ARG A 158 -11.37 2.60 8.81
CA ARG A 158 -10.22 2.85 9.69
C ARG A 158 -8.91 2.90 8.90
N ASP A 159 -8.81 2.07 7.87
CA ASP A 159 -7.65 2.08 6.97
C ASP A 159 -7.54 3.44 6.24
N ALA A 160 -8.63 3.89 5.62
CA ALA A 160 -8.69 5.18 4.95
C ALA A 160 -8.36 6.35 5.90
N MET A 161 -8.89 6.33 7.14
CA MET A 161 -8.59 7.35 8.14
C MET A 161 -7.11 7.36 8.56
N ASN A 162 -6.50 6.18 8.71
CA ASN A 162 -5.08 6.07 9.05
C ASN A 162 -4.20 6.58 7.90
N GLN A 163 -4.56 6.26 6.66
CA GLN A 163 -3.85 6.72 5.47
C GLN A 163 -3.97 8.25 5.31
N PHE A 164 -5.17 8.80 5.54
CA PHE A 164 -5.37 10.25 5.55
C PHE A 164 -4.51 10.94 6.62
N LYS A 165 -4.50 10.40 7.86
CA LYS A 165 -3.65 10.93 8.96
C LYS A 165 -2.17 10.87 8.62
N ALA A 166 -1.69 9.77 8.04
CA ALA A 166 -0.31 9.61 7.63
C ALA A 166 0.09 10.63 6.56
N ASN A 167 -0.76 10.81 5.54
CA ASN A 167 -0.53 11.80 4.48
C ASN A 167 -0.57 13.24 5.03
N ALA A 168 -1.52 13.56 5.91
CA ALA A 168 -1.61 14.87 6.54
C ALA A 168 -0.39 15.17 7.41
N LEU A 169 0.07 14.20 8.21
CA LEU A 169 1.29 14.32 9.00
C LEU A 169 2.53 14.51 8.11
N GLY A 170 2.65 13.72 7.04
CA GLY A 170 3.75 13.84 6.08
C GLY A 170 3.78 15.22 5.41
N ALA A 171 2.61 15.75 5.02
CA ALA A 171 2.49 17.09 4.49
C ALA A 171 2.89 18.15 5.52
N LEU A 172 2.41 18.06 6.77
CA LEU A 172 2.77 18.99 7.84
C LEU A 172 4.27 18.99 8.15
N LEU A 173 4.90 17.81 8.19
CA LEU A 173 6.35 17.69 8.39
C LEU A 173 7.14 18.31 7.23
N ALA A 174 6.61 18.23 6.00
CA ALA A 174 7.21 18.88 4.84
C ALA A 174 7.04 20.41 4.81
N PHE A 175 6.11 20.98 5.59
CA PHE A 175 5.91 22.44 5.73
C PHE A 175 6.58 23.04 6.98
N GLY A 176 6.86 22.23 8.00
CA GLY A 176 7.41 22.68 9.29
C GLY A 176 8.92 22.59 9.41
N LEU A 177 9.59 21.99 8.43
CA LEU A 177 11.04 21.98 8.22
C LEU A 177 11.35 22.84 6.99
#